data_AF-A0AAW4UKY4-F1
#
_entry.id   AF-A0AAW4UKY4-F1
#
_cell.length_a   1.000
_cell.length_b   1.000
_cell.length_c   1.000
_cell.angle_alpha   90.00
_cell.angle_beta   90.00
_cell.angle_gamma   90.00
#
_symmetry.space_group_name_H-M   'P 1'
#
loop_
_entity.id
_entity.type
_entity.pdbx_description
1 polymer ?
#
loop_
_entity_poly.entity_id
_entity_poly.type
_entity_poly.pdbx_seq_one_letter_code
_entity_poly.pdbx_strand_id
1 'polypeptide(L)' 'VTEPAMFGVNIPLKYPFVAAILTSGVLGAFIGASKVLGNVGVGGVPAIISIQKEYWVVYAICTVIAVIVPAILTVIFS' A
#
# COMPACT_ATOMS: atom_id res chain seq x y z
N VAL A 1 -1.76 -8.67 8.42
CA VAL A 1 -3.16 -8.67 8.91
C VAL A 1 -3.74 -7.30 8.60
N THR A 2 -4.66 -7.23 7.64
CA THR A 2 -5.35 -6.00 7.21
C THR A 2 -6.86 -6.06 7.46
N GLU A 3 -7.35 -7.25 7.84
CA GLU A 3 -8.75 -7.61 7.99
C GLU A 3 -9.50 -6.68 8.97
N PRO A 4 -8.96 -6.32 10.17
CA PRO A 4 -9.67 -5.42 11.07
C PRO A 4 -9.91 -4.01 10.49
N ALA A 5 -8.93 -3.46 9.78
CA ALA A 5 -9.07 -2.14 9.16
C ALA A 5 -10.01 -2.18 7.95
N MET A 6 -9.89 -3.23 7.12
CA MET A 6 -10.68 -3.37 5.90
C MET A 6 -12.17 -3.60 6.21
N PHE A 7 -12.48 -4.53 7.10
CA PHE A 7 -13.86 -4.86 7.46
C PHE A 7 -14.45 -3.90 8.49
N GLY A 8 -13.63 -3.39 9.41
CA GLY A 8 -14.11 -2.51 10.48
C GLY A 8 -14.30 -1.06 10.07
N VAL A 9 -13.50 -0.56 9.11
CA VAL A 9 -13.50 0.87 8.76
C VAL A 9 -13.73 1.08 7.26
N ASN A 10 -12.92 0.47 6.40
CA ASN A 10 -12.92 0.81 4.97
C ASN A 10 -14.25 0.44 4.28
N ILE A 11 -14.70 -0.81 4.43
CA ILE A 11 -15.92 -1.31 3.76
C ILE A 11 -17.18 -0.55 4.19
N PRO A 12 -17.43 -0.31 5.50
CA PRO A 12 -18.57 0.50 5.95
C PRO A 12 -18.62 1.91 5.34
N LEU A 13 -17.46 2.56 5.21
CA LEU A 13 -17.34 3.92 4.69
C LEU A 13 -17.31 4.00 3.15
N LYS A 14 -17.13 2.88 2.44
CA LYS A 14 -17.10 2.72 0.97
C LYS A 14 -16.01 3.50 0.24
N TYR A 15 -16.00 4.83 0.31
CA TYR A 15 -14.99 5.70 -0.32
C TYR A 15 -13.54 5.34 0.07
N PRO A 16 -13.18 5.17 1.36
CA PRO A 16 -11.84 4.73 1.73
C PRO A 16 -11.49 3.33 1.20
N PHE A 17 -12.47 2.44 1.06
CA PHE A 17 -12.24 1.11 0.47
C PHE A 17 -11.86 1.21 -1.01
N VAL A 18 -12.62 1.97 -1.80
CA VAL A 18 -12.34 2.17 -3.23
C VAL A 18 -11.02 2.91 -3.42
N ALA A 19 -10.77 3.97 -2.65
CA ALA A 19 -9.51 4.71 -2.67
C ALA A 19 -8.30 3.81 -2.36
N ALA A 20 -8.40 2.95 -1.34
CA ALA A 20 -7.34 2.02 -0.96
C ALA A 20 -7.07 0.96 -2.04
N ILE A 21 -8.12 0.38 -2.66
CA ILE A 21 -7.96 -0.63 -3.70
C ILE A 21 -7.32 -0.06 -4.96
N LEU A 22 -7.81 1.09 -5.44
CA LEU A 22 -7.27 1.73 -6.66
C LEU A 22 -5.79 2.08 -6.49
N THR A 23 -5.44 2.69 -5.36
CA THR A 23 -4.04 3.01 -5.05
C THR A 23 -3.19 1.74 -5.00
N SER A 24 -3.65 0.71 -4.30
CA SER A 24 -2.90 -0.54 -4.14
C SER A 24 -2.68 -1.26 -5.47
N GLY A 25 -3.66 -1.24 -6.37
CA GLY A 25 -3.54 -1.82 -7.71
C GLY A 25 -2.49 -1.11 -8.57
N VAL A 26 -2.50 0.23 -8.58
CA VAL A 26 -1.53 1.03 -9.35
C VAL A 26 -0.12 0.85 -8.80
N LEU A 27 0.06 0.93 -7.48
CA LEU A 27 1.38 0.78 -6.86
C LEU A 27 1.90 -0.65 -6.95
N GLY A 28 1.02 -1.65 -6.86
CA GLY A 28 1.37 -3.05 -7.09
C GLY A 28 1.88 -3.27 -8.52
N ALA A 29 1.22 -2.68 -9.51
CA ALA A 29 1.69 -2.72 -10.90
C ALA A 29 3.04 -2.02 -11.07
N PHE A 30 3.25 -0.86 -10.43
CA PHE A 30 4.50 -0.13 -10.49
C PHE A 30 5.68 -0.89 -9.83
N ILE A 31 5.46 -1.48 -8.66
CA ILE A 31 6.43 -2.34 -7.97
C ILE A 31 6.80 -3.55 -8.86
N GLY A 32 5.79 -4.19 -9.46
CA GLY A 32 5.99 -5.31 -10.38
C GLY A 32 6.77 -4.91 -11.64
N ALA A 33 6.44 -3.77 -12.25
CA ALA A 33 7.13 -3.24 -13.42
C ALA A 33 8.60 -2.86 -13.10
N SER A 34 8.85 -2.36 -11.88
CA SER A 34 10.19 -2.01 -11.40
C SER A 34 11.05 -3.22 -11.01
N LYS A 35 10.51 -4.44 -11.13
CA LYS A 35 11.20 -5.71 -10.80
C LYS A 35 11.78 -5.72 -9.39
N VAL A 36 11.11 -5.08 -8.44
CA VAL A 36 11.54 -5.05 -7.03
C VAL A 36 11.55 -6.47 -6.48
N LEU A 37 12.71 -6.92 -6.00
CA LEU A 37 12.88 -8.26 -5.43
C LEU A 37 12.81 -8.22 -3.91
N GLY A 38 12.12 -9.21 -3.34
CA GLY A 38 12.04 -9.44 -1.90
C GLY A 38 11.95 -10.93 -1.57
N ASN A 39 12.28 -11.27 -0.33
CA ASN A 39 12.12 -12.60 0.23
C ASN A 39 10.84 -12.70 1.04
N VAL A 40 10.34 -13.92 1.26
CA VAL A 40 9.24 -14.15 2.20
C VAL A 40 9.70 -13.72 3.60
N GLY A 41 8.93 -12.84 4.23
CA GLY A 41 9.26 -12.31 5.54
C GLY A 41 8.10 -11.55 6.17
N VAL A 42 8.40 -10.48 6.93
CA VAL A 42 7.41 -9.77 7.73
C VAL A 42 6.61 -8.81 6.84
N GLY A 43 5.29 -8.77 7.02
CA GLY A 43 4.40 -7.83 6.32
C GLY A 43 4.12 -6.55 7.12
N GLY A 44 3.47 -5.56 6.48
CA GLY A 44 3.06 -4.29 7.11
C GLY A 44 4.14 -3.21 7.04
N VAL A 45 4.15 -2.28 8.01
CA VAL A 45 5.19 -1.22 8.13
C VAL A 45 6.63 -1.78 8.11
N PRO A 46 6.96 -2.91 8.76
CA PRO A 46 8.31 -3.45 8.71
C PRO A 46 8.66 -4.19 7.41
N ALA A 47 7.77 -4.27 6.41
CA ALA A 47 7.99 -5.07 5.19
C ALA A 47 9.19 -4.65 4.35
N ILE A 48 9.75 -3.45 4.56
CA ILE A 48 10.99 -3.01 3.92
C ILE A 48 12.18 -3.95 4.23
N ILE A 49 12.20 -4.60 5.40
CA ILE A 49 13.28 -5.53 5.77
C ILE A 49 13.28 -6.81 4.91
N SER A 50 12.15 -7.12 4.27
CA SER A 50 11.98 -8.26 3.39
C SER A 50 12.38 -7.96 1.94
N ILE A 51 12.63 -6.69 1.61
CA ILE A 51 13.04 -6.25 0.27
C ILE A 51 14.57 -6.22 0.17
N GLN A 52 15.14 -6.57 -0.98
CA GLN A 52 16.59 -6.45 -1.20
C GLN A 52 17.02 -4.98 -1.11
N LYS A 53 18.18 -4.73 -0.48
CA LYS A 53 18.66 -3.36 -0.14
C LYS A 53 18.71 -2.40 -1.32
N GLU A 54 18.98 -2.90 -2.52
CA GLU A 54 19.02 -2.11 -3.75
C GLU A 54 17.68 -1.43 -4.07
N TYR A 55 16.56 -2.07 -3.72
CA TYR A 55 15.22 -1.55 -4.02
C TYR A 55 14.56 -0.80 -2.85
N TRP A 56 15.26 -0.60 -1.73
CA TRP A 56 14.68 0.05 -0.54
C TRP A 56 14.15 1.45 -0.83
N VAL A 57 14.84 2.21 -1.68
CA VAL A 57 14.42 3.57 -2.04
C VAL A 57 13.10 3.54 -2.81
N VAL A 58 13.02 2.70 -3.86
CA VAL A 58 11.81 2.54 -4.68
C VAL A 58 10.64 2.04 -3.84
N TYR A 59 10.89 1.03 -2.99
CA TYR A 59 9.89 0.48 -2.09
C TYR A 59 9.39 1.53 -1.09
N ALA A 60 10.29 2.29 -0.45
CA ALA A 60 9.93 3.32 0.52
C ALA A 60 9.08 4.43 -0.11
N ILE A 61 9.43 4.88 -1.32
CA ILE A 61 8.63 5.87 -2.06
C ILE A 61 7.23 5.32 -2.32
N CYS A 62 7.11 4.08 -2.82
CA CYS A 62 5.82 3.43 -3.03
C CYS A 62 5.03 3.30 -1.73
N THR A 63 5.65 2.94 -0.61
CA THR A 63 4.99 2.83 0.69
C THR A 63 4.45 4.18 1.15
N VAL A 64 5.19 5.26 0.97
CA VAL A 64 4.74 6.62 1.31
C VAL A 64 3.53 7.00 0.46
N ILE A 65 3.58 6.75 -0.85
CA ILE A 65 2.45 7.02 -1.76
C ILE A 65 1.23 6.16 -1.38
N ALA A 66 1.45 4.90 -0.98
CA ALA A 66 0.39 3.98 -0.56
C ALA A 66 -0.37 4.45 0.69
N VAL A 67 0.23 5.32 1.50
CA VAL A 67 -0.43 5.93 2.67
C VAL A 67 -1.08 7.25 2.30
N ILE A 68 -0.36 8.13 1.60
CA ILE A 68 -0.78 9.50 1.32
C ILE A 68 -1.96 9.54 0.34
N VAL A 69 -1.88 8.82 -0.78
CA VAL A 69 -2.89 8.89 -1.84
C VAL A 69 -4.27 8.44 -1.35
N PRO A 70 -4.45 7.27 -0.70
CA PRO A 70 -5.77 6.87 -0.25
C PRO A 70 -6.27 7.75 0.89
N ALA A 71 -5.39 8.30 1.73
CA ALA A 71 -5.80 9.30 2.74
C ALA A 71 -6.37 10.56 2.09
N ILE A 72 -5.68 11.14 1.10
CA ILE A 72 -6.15 12.33 0.37
C ILE A 72 -7.46 12.03 -0.36
N LEU A 73 -7.53 10.93 -1.11
CA LEU A 73 -8.73 10.53 -1.83
C LEU A 73 -9.91 10.32 -0.87
N THR A 74 -9.67 9.71 0.28
CA THR A 74 -10.71 9.54 1.30
C THR A 74 -11.22 10.89 1.81
N VAL A 75 -10.33 11.84 2.14
CA VAL A 75 -10.73 13.16 2.64
C VAL A 75 -11.50 13.99 1.60
N ILE A 76 -11.17 13.85 0.32
CA ILE A 76 -11.83 14.60 -0.76
C ILE A 76 -13.21 14.03 -1.10
N PHE A 77 -13.36 12.69 -1.05
CA PHE A 77 -14.58 12.01 -1.52
C PHE A 77 -15.52 11.51 -0.42
N SER A 78 -15.09 11.52 0.84
CA SER A 78 -15.92 11.13 2.00
C SER A 78 -16.59 12.32 2.66
#